data_AF-A0A2M7G5H0-F1
#
_entry.id   AF-A0A2M7G5H0-F1
#
_cell.length_a   1.000
_cell.length_b   1.000
_cell.length_c   1.000
_cell.angle_alpha   90.00
_cell.angle_beta   90.00
_cell.angle_gamma   90.00
#
_symmetry.space_group_name_H-M   'P 1'
#
loop_
_entity.id
_entity.type
_entity.pdbx_description
1 polymer ?
#
loop_
_entity_poly.entity_id
_entity_poly.type
_entity_poly.pdbx_seq_one_letter_code
_entity_poly.pdbx_strand_id
1 'polypeptide(L)'
;MNLSSYLKSLPETLKLKERYTASQAAFNSVLSRKTQEIQIQPAWSHLQPEFFRAPEVWQLNSPDLYPYYRILFYSTVALIVAVLLILIAFIQGFFVNEAKLFNAVMTNYASNNPKFQEKAQEYLKKYPQGSYHLSVENIVQSSSQIGYLAALNQAEHQPSYPLKMQAYQNVLSKYSAIPAERKQKLEIKLAKYTKQVQEYENLLNKARTYSKKEYFTSSLLLLSKLVKKGPVYGNLYTEAQDLLNSISIKKIDFYLVKGQLRKAKIALNDARIYGVSENVLTDLSKKIKNLEQLKPLR
;
A
#
# COMPACT_ATOMS: atom_id res chain seq x y z
N MET A 1 -14.42 -34.65 -52.71
CA MET A 1 -15.18 -33.48 -52.19
C MET A 1 -16.48 -33.40 -52.95
N ASN A 2 -17.63 -33.35 -52.26
CA ASN A 2 -18.95 -33.46 -52.87
C ASN A 2 -19.49 -32.05 -53.22
N LEU A 3 -19.94 -31.82 -54.45
CA LEU A 3 -20.34 -30.48 -54.95
C LEU A 3 -21.42 -29.81 -54.07
N SER A 4 -22.26 -30.64 -53.45
CA SER A 4 -23.32 -30.25 -52.51
C SER A 4 -22.80 -29.55 -51.24
N SER A 5 -21.61 -29.93 -50.73
CA SER A 5 -21.02 -29.30 -49.55
C SER A 5 -20.35 -27.95 -49.86
N TYR A 6 -19.96 -27.72 -51.12
CA TYR A 6 -19.39 -26.46 -51.58
C TYR A 6 -20.48 -25.39 -51.80
N LEU A 7 -21.63 -25.80 -52.33
CA LEU A 7 -22.79 -24.93 -52.52
C LEU A 7 -23.44 -24.49 -51.20
N LYS A 8 -23.33 -25.30 -50.14
CA LYS A 8 -23.81 -24.95 -48.78
C LYS A 8 -22.93 -23.96 -48.03
N SER A 9 -21.63 -23.86 -48.33
CA SER A 9 -20.70 -22.93 -47.68
C SER A 9 -20.51 -21.61 -48.44
N LEU A 10 -21.00 -21.53 -49.67
CA LEU A 10 -21.06 -20.33 -50.50
C LEU A 10 -21.77 -19.12 -49.84
N PRO A 11 -22.89 -19.28 -49.10
CA PRO A 11 -23.55 -18.16 -48.43
C PRO A 11 -22.75 -17.59 -47.24
N GLU A 12 -22.05 -18.45 -46.49
CA GLU A 12 -21.21 -18.00 -45.37
C GLU A 12 -19.92 -17.35 -45.86
N THR A 13 -19.32 -17.88 -46.93
CA THR A 13 -18.15 -17.26 -47.57
C THR A 13 -18.51 -15.94 -48.26
N LEU A 14 -19.71 -15.80 -48.84
CA LEU A 14 -20.22 -14.51 -49.33
C LEU A 14 -20.44 -13.51 -48.18
N LYS A 15 -21.06 -13.92 -47.07
CA LYS A 15 -21.21 -13.06 -45.86
C LYS A 15 -19.88 -12.68 -45.23
N LEU A 16 -18.88 -13.56 -45.26
CA LEU A 16 -17.51 -13.27 -44.82
C LEU A 16 -16.80 -12.32 -45.78
N LYS A 17 -17.00 -12.47 -47.09
CA LYS A 17 -16.46 -11.57 -48.12
C LYS A 17 -17.08 -10.19 -48.01
N GLU A 18 -18.37 -10.07 -47.72
CA GLU A 18 -19.06 -8.78 -47.47
C GLU A 18 -18.60 -8.11 -46.17
N ARG A 19 -18.41 -8.89 -45.09
CA ARG A 19 -17.84 -8.35 -43.83
C ARG A 19 -16.39 -7.95 -44.00
N TYR A 20 -15.63 -8.68 -44.82
CA TYR A 20 -14.25 -8.37 -45.16
C TYR A 20 -14.17 -7.13 -46.04
N THR A 21 -15.02 -6.97 -47.08
CA THR A 21 -15.05 -5.75 -47.90
C THR A 21 -15.56 -4.54 -47.14
N ALA A 22 -16.52 -4.69 -46.21
CA ALA A 22 -16.93 -3.61 -45.31
C ALA A 22 -15.82 -3.20 -44.33
N SER A 23 -15.11 -4.18 -43.76
CA SER A 23 -13.99 -3.93 -42.86
C SER A 23 -12.76 -3.39 -43.60
N GLN A 24 -12.55 -3.81 -44.84
CA GLN A 24 -11.47 -3.35 -45.71
C GLN A 24 -11.79 -1.98 -46.31
N ALA A 25 -13.05 -1.65 -46.58
CA ALA A 25 -13.48 -0.29 -46.92
C ALA A 25 -13.36 0.66 -45.73
N ALA A 26 -13.66 0.19 -44.51
CA ALA A 26 -13.41 0.95 -43.27
C ALA A 26 -11.91 1.11 -42.97
N PHE A 27 -11.10 0.09 -43.25
CA PHE A 27 -9.65 0.14 -43.09
C PHE A 27 -8.98 0.99 -44.18
N ASN A 28 -9.47 0.92 -45.42
CA ASN A 28 -9.00 1.74 -46.54
C ASN A 28 -9.47 3.19 -46.44
N SER A 29 -10.61 3.49 -45.81
CA SER A 29 -11.00 4.88 -45.51
C SER A 29 -10.17 5.48 -44.38
N VAL A 30 -9.65 4.65 -43.46
CA VAL A 30 -8.68 5.06 -42.43
C VAL A 30 -7.26 5.21 -43.01
N LEU A 31 -6.89 4.35 -43.96
CA LEU A 31 -5.59 4.41 -44.66
C LEU A 31 -5.52 5.52 -45.71
N SER A 32 -6.58 5.75 -46.49
CA SER A 32 -6.60 6.83 -47.51
C SER A 32 -6.68 8.22 -46.91
N ARG A 33 -7.26 8.35 -45.69
CA ARG A 33 -7.21 9.60 -44.90
C ARG A 33 -5.80 9.95 -44.40
N LYS A 34 -4.83 9.03 -44.49
CA LYS A 34 -3.44 9.30 -44.15
C LYS A 34 -2.57 9.68 -45.36
N THR A 35 -3.09 9.55 -46.58
CA THR A 35 -2.32 9.75 -47.82
C THR A 35 -2.87 10.83 -48.73
N GLN A 36 -4.07 11.35 -48.50
CA GLN A 36 -4.48 12.60 -49.11
C GLN A 36 -4.39 13.71 -48.07
N GLU A 37 -3.48 14.65 -48.30
CA GLU A 37 -3.64 16.05 -47.88
C GLU A 37 -4.92 16.60 -48.51
N ILE A 38 -6.09 16.09 -48.13
CA ILE A 38 -7.28 16.90 -48.23
C ILE A 38 -7.13 17.89 -47.08
N GLN A 39 -7.03 19.17 -47.44
CA GLN A 39 -7.43 20.28 -46.58
C GLN A 39 -8.91 20.10 -46.17
N ILE A 40 -9.22 19.04 -45.44
CA ILE A 40 -10.40 19.02 -44.59
C ILE A 40 -9.93 19.87 -43.43
N GLN A 41 -10.26 21.17 -43.46
CA GLN A 41 -10.50 21.86 -42.19
C GLN A 41 -11.43 20.94 -41.43
N PRO A 42 -10.95 20.24 -40.39
CA PRO A 42 -11.82 19.32 -39.69
C PRO A 42 -12.93 20.22 -39.13
N ALA A 43 -14.20 19.85 -39.28
CA ALA A 43 -15.34 20.51 -38.61
C ALA A 43 -15.16 20.58 -37.06
N TRP A 44 -14.08 19.95 -36.57
CA TRP A 44 -13.52 19.96 -35.23
C TRP A 44 -12.77 21.26 -34.92
N SER A 45 -12.41 22.07 -35.93
CA SER A 45 -11.79 23.40 -35.76
C SER A 45 -12.78 24.48 -35.32
N HIS A 46 -14.08 24.23 -35.53
CA HIS A 46 -15.18 25.04 -34.97
C HIS A 46 -15.79 24.43 -33.70
N LEU A 47 -15.45 23.18 -33.38
CA LEU A 47 -15.83 22.59 -32.10
C LEU A 47 -14.85 23.15 -31.06
N GLN A 48 -15.40 23.98 -30.17
CA GLN A 48 -14.62 24.53 -29.06
C GLN A 48 -13.94 23.37 -28.30
N PRO A 49 -12.73 23.59 -27.75
CA PRO A 49 -11.93 22.54 -27.08
C PRO A 49 -12.69 21.73 -26.01
N GLU A 50 -13.79 22.29 -25.51
CA GLU A 50 -14.73 21.72 -24.55
C GLU A 50 -15.45 20.45 -25.06
N PHE A 51 -15.65 20.30 -26.37
CA PHE A 51 -16.36 19.15 -26.96
C PHE A 51 -15.56 17.83 -26.90
N PHE A 52 -14.23 17.91 -26.69
CA PHE A 52 -13.33 16.75 -26.59
C PHE A 52 -12.86 16.46 -25.16
N ARG A 53 -13.29 17.27 -24.18
CA ARG A 53 -13.11 16.92 -22.78
C ARG A 53 -14.18 15.89 -22.42
N ALA A 54 -13.74 14.72 -21.95
CA ALA A 54 -14.61 13.90 -21.11
C ALA A 54 -15.18 14.82 -20.01
N PRO A 55 -16.47 14.70 -19.63
CA PRO A 55 -17.04 15.57 -18.62
C PRO A 55 -16.11 15.54 -17.42
N GLU A 56 -15.43 16.67 -17.17
CA GLU A 56 -14.46 16.79 -16.11
C GLU A 56 -15.20 16.41 -14.83
N VAL A 57 -14.85 15.25 -14.28
CA VAL A 57 -15.19 14.92 -12.91
C VAL A 57 -14.47 15.97 -12.09
N TRP A 58 -15.16 17.09 -11.82
CA TRP A 58 -14.73 18.28 -11.08
C TRP A 58 -13.36 18.06 -10.46
N GLN A 59 -12.31 18.25 -11.27
CA GLN A 59 -10.96 18.06 -10.79
C GLN A 59 -10.70 19.27 -9.92
N LEU A 60 -10.94 19.10 -8.62
CA LEU A 60 -10.58 20.00 -7.52
C LEU A 60 -9.06 20.22 -7.43
N ASN A 61 -8.30 20.08 -8.52
CA ASN A 61 -6.85 20.15 -8.59
C ASN A 61 -6.42 20.98 -9.82
N SER A 62 -7.06 22.12 -10.08
CA SER A 62 -6.40 23.13 -10.93
C SER A 62 -5.26 23.77 -10.13
N PRO A 63 -4.10 24.06 -10.76
CA PRO A 63 -2.97 24.73 -10.11
C PRO A 63 -3.37 26.05 -9.43
N ASP A 64 -4.40 26.71 -9.96
CA ASP A 64 -4.95 27.98 -9.45
C ASP A 64 -5.70 27.83 -8.11
N LEU A 65 -6.17 26.62 -7.77
CA LEU A 65 -6.83 26.33 -6.49
C LEU A 65 -5.85 25.88 -5.39
N TYR A 66 -4.60 25.55 -5.75
CA TYR A 66 -3.56 25.12 -4.82
C TYR A 66 -3.30 26.09 -3.64
N PRO A 67 -3.30 27.43 -3.82
CA PRO A 67 -3.16 28.37 -2.70
C PRO A 67 -4.33 28.27 -1.73
N TYR A 68 -5.56 28.10 -2.25
CA TYR A 68 -6.77 28.02 -1.45
C TYR A 68 -6.84 26.70 -0.66
N TYR A 69 -6.43 25.57 -1.23
CA TYR A 69 -6.32 24.31 -0.49
C TYR A 69 -5.26 24.36 0.59
N ARG A 70 -4.12 25.03 0.34
CA ARG A 70 -3.12 25.25 1.38
C ARG A 70 -3.70 26.07 2.52
N ILE A 71 -4.41 27.16 2.23
CA ILE A 71 -5.04 28.00 3.26
C ILE A 71 -6.08 27.20 4.04
N LEU A 72 -6.95 26.43 3.36
CA LEU A 72 -7.94 25.56 4.00
C LEU A 72 -7.31 24.46 4.85
N PHE A 73 -6.21 23.87 4.39
CA PHE A 73 -5.47 22.86 5.14
C PHE A 73 -4.79 23.47 6.37
N TYR A 74 -4.13 24.62 6.24
CA TYR A 74 -3.52 25.30 7.38
C TYR A 74 -4.55 25.83 8.38
N SER A 75 -5.71 26.32 7.92
CA SER A 75 -6.79 26.78 8.80
C SER A 75 -7.45 25.62 9.55
N THR A 76 -7.65 24.47 8.91
CA THR A 76 -8.17 23.27 9.57
C THR A 76 -7.17 22.68 10.56
N VAL A 77 -5.89 22.61 10.21
CA VAL A 77 -4.83 22.18 11.14
C VAL A 77 -4.71 23.16 12.32
N ALA A 78 -4.75 24.47 12.08
CA ALA A 78 -4.71 25.47 13.14
C ALA A 78 -5.94 25.38 14.06
N LEU A 79 -7.13 25.14 13.52
CA LEU A 79 -8.35 24.91 14.30
C LEU A 79 -8.22 23.66 15.17
N ILE A 80 -7.73 22.56 14.62
CA ILE A 80 -7.52 21.30 15.38
C ILE A 80 -6.51 21.53 16.51
N VAL A 81 -5.40 22.21 16.24
CA VAL A 81 -4.40 22.55 17.26
C VAL A 81 -4.99 23.45 18.34
N ALA A 82 -5.78 24.46 17.97
CA ALA A 82 -6.43 25.35 18.92
C ALA A 82 -7.43 24.60 19.82
N VAL A 83 -8.24 23.69 19.26
CA VAL A 83 -9.17 22.86 20.03
C VAL A 83 -8.42 21.94 20.99
N LEU A 84 -7.31 21.33 20.55
CA LEU A 84 -6.47 20.50 21.42
C LEU A 84 -5.85 21.30 22.57
N LEU A 85 -5.38 22.53 22.30
CA LEU A 85 -4.84 23.42 23.33
C LEU A 85 -5.90 23.84 24.35
N ILE A 86 -7.12 24.15 23.89
CA ILE A 86 -8.26 24.45 24.78
C ILE A 86 -8.62 23.24 25.64
N LEU A 87 -8.60 22.03 25.07
CA LEU A 87 -8.88 20.80 25.80
C LEU A 87 -7.83 20.55 26.90
N ILE A 88 -6.55 20.75 26.59
CA ILE A 88 -5.45 20.62 27.56
C ILE A 88 -5.59 21.67 28.67
N ALA A 89 -5.86 22.93 28.32
CA ALA A 89 -6.07 24.00 29.28
C ALA A 89 -7.29 23.74 30.18
N PHE A 90 -8.37 23.19 29.63
CA PHE A 90 -9.56 22.80 30.38
C PHE A 90 -9.27 21.67 31.37
N ILE A 91 -8.55 20.63 30.93
CA ILE A 91 -8.15 19.52 31.79
C ILE A 91 -7.24 20.01 32.92
N GLN A 92 -6.24 20.84 32.61
CA GLN A 92 -5.37 21.45 33.62
C GLN A 92 -6.13 22.36 34.59
N GLY A 93 -7.06 23.19 34.10
CA GLY A 93 -7.88 24.06 34.93
C GLY A 93 -8.83 23.30 35.86
N PHE A 94 -9.39 22.18 35.39
CA PHE A 94 -10.23 21.29 36.20
C PHE A 94 -9.43 20.66 37.35
N PHE A 95 -8.25 20.10 37.07
CA PHE A 95 -7.42 19.48 38.10
C PHE A 95 -6.83 20.48 39.10
N VAL A 96 -6.51 21.72 38.67
CA VAL A 96 -6.02 22.76 39.59
C VAL A 96 -7.12 23.24 40.54
N ASN A 97 -8.37 23.33 40.08
CA ASN A 97 -9.49 23.73 40.93
C ASN A 97 -9.90 22.64 41.93
N GLU A 98 -9.91 21.38 41.53
CA GLU A 98 -10.17 20.27 42.47
C GLU A 98 -9.05 20.13 43.52
N ALA A 99 -7.79 20.31 43.13
CA ALA A 99 -6.67 20.28 44.08
C ALA A 99 -6.74 21.41 45.12
N LYS A 100 -7.22 22.60 44.74
CA LYS A 100 -7.43 23.72 45.68
C LYS A 100 -8.60 23.47 46.62
N LEU A 101 -9.71 22.91 46.12
CA LEU A 101 -10.87 22.55 46.94
C LEU A 101 -10.55 21.42 47.93
N PHE A 102 -9.82 20.40 47.47
CA PHE A 102 -9.37 19.30 48.33
C PHE A 102 -8.41 19.78 49.41
N ASN A 103 -7.44 20.63 49.07
CA ASN A 103 -6.54 21.22 50.07
C ASN A 103 -7.31 22.04 51.10
N ALA A 104 -8.23 22.92 50.67
CA ALA A 104 -9.02 23.75 51.58
C ALA A 104 -9.89 22.93 52.55
N VAL A 105 -10.55 21.87 52.03
CA VAL A 105 -11.37 20.96 52.85
C VAL A 105 -10.50 20.15 53.82
N MET A 106 -9.33 19.67 53.39
CA MET A 106 -8.42 18.92 54.26
C MET A 106 -7.76 19.80 55.34
N THR A 107 -7.40 21.04 55.04
CA THR A 107 -6.87 21.98 56.06
C THR A 107 -7.91 22.33 57.12
N ASN A 108 -9.18 22.51 56.74
CA ASN A 108 -10.25 22.78 57.71
C ASN A 108 -10.63 21.55 58.54
N TYR A 109 -10.52 20.35 57.96
CA TYR A 109 -10.76 19.10 58.69
C TYR A 109 -9.62 18.77 59.66
N ALA A 110 -8.37 19.08 59.29
CA ALA A 110 -7.18 18.87 60.13
C ALA A 110 -7.05 19.90 61.26
N SER A 111 -7.54 21.13 61.08
CA SER A 111 -7.50 22.17 62.12
C SER A 111 -8.57 21.96 63.21
N ASN A 112 -9.73 21.41 62.86
CA ASN A 112 -10.89 21.33 63.75
C ASN A 112 -11.11 19.95 64.37
N ASN A 113 -10.26 18.96 64.08
CA ASN A 113 -10.42 17.60 64.60
C ASN A 113 -9.24 17.21 65.52
N PRO A 114 -9.38 17.36 66.85
CA PRO A 114 -8.30 17.08 67.81
C PRO A 114 -7.81 15.62 67.75
N LYS A 115 -8.69 14.67 67.38
CA LYS A 115 -8.32 13.25 67.18
C LYS A 115 -7.36 13.03 66.00
N PHE A 116 -7.34 13.93 65.01
CA PHE A 116 -6.46 13.83 63.86
C PHE A 116 -5.05 14.35 64.18
N GLN A 117 -4.94 15.42 64.98
CA GLN A 117 -3.66 15.92 65.48
C GLN A 117 -3.00 14.93 66.46
N GLU A 118 -3.80 14.32 67.33
CA GLU A 118 -3.32 13.32 68.28
C GLU A 118 -2.81 12.05 67.56
N LYS A 119 -3.55 11.56 66.56
CA LYS A 119 -3.09 10.45 65.71
C LYS A 119 -1.88 10.82 64.85
N ALA A 120 -1.82 12.03 64.28
CA ALA A 120 -0.67 12.46 63.49
C ALA A 120 0.60 12.57 64.35
N GLN A 121 0.48 13.04 65.59
CA GLN A 121 1.58 13.05 66.56
C GLN A 121 1.95 11.63 67.03
N GLU A 122 0.98 10.73 67.19
CA GLU A 122 1.23 9.31 67.47
C GLU A 122 1.99 8.63 66.32
N TYR A 123 1.60 8.92 65.06
CA TYR A 123 2.30 8.43 63.86
C TYR A 123 3.71 9.01 63.73
N LEU A 124 3.92 10.29 64.03
CA LEU A 124 5.25 10.92 64.04
C LEU A 124 6.15 10.37 65.16
N LYS A 125 5.57 9.95 66.29
CA LYS A 125 6.29 9.25 67.37
C LYS A 125 6.60 7.79 67.01
N LYS A 126 5.72 7.11 66.29
CA LYS A 126 5.91 5.72 65.84
C LYS A 126 6.93 5.59 64.70
N TYR A 127 7.03 6.61 63.86
CA TYR A 127 7.96 6.66 62.73
C TYR A 127 8.78 7.96 62.81
N PRO A 128 9.77 8.05 63.73
CA PRO A 128 10.70 9.17 63.72
C PRO A 128 11.34 9.24 62.33
N GLN A 129 11.38 10.45 61.77
CA GLN A 129 11.91 10.70 60.43
C GLN A 129 13.24 9.96 60.21
N GLY A 130 13.23 8.95 59.34
CA GLY A 130 14.45 8.21 59.01
C GLY A 130 14.28 6.74 58.57
N SER A 131 13.15 6.09 58.80
CA SER A 131 12.98 4.67 58.44
C SER A 131 12.30 4.41 57.08
N TYR A 132 12.48 5.31 56.10
CA TYR A 132 12.32 4.95 54.69
C TYR A 132 13.59 4.26 54.18
N HIS A 133 14.03 3.19 54.86
CA HIS A 133 14.83 2.18 54.18
C HIS A 133 13.87 1.28 53.40
N LEU A 134 13.25 1.84 52.37
CA LEU A 134 13.04 1.06 51.16
C LEU A 134 14.46 0.69 50.73
N SER A 135 14.87 -0.55 51.00
CA SER A 135 16.16 -1.06 50.56
C SER A 135 16.36 -0.65 49.11
N VAL A 136 17.55 -0.16 48.77
CA VAL A 136 17.91 0.20 47.39
C VAL A 136 17.54 -0.94 46.44
N GLU A 137 17.64 -2.18 46.92
CA GLU A 137 17.14 -3.40 46.28
C GLU A 137 15.65 -3.36 45.91
N ASN A 138 14.75 -2.95 46.79
CA ASN A 138 13.31 -2.86 46.51
C ASN A 138 12.96 -1.72 45.52
N ILE A 139 13.70 -0.62 45.53
CA ILE A 139 13.54 0.48 44.57
C ILE A 139 14.09 0.08 43.18
N VAL A 140 15.22 -0.62 43.14
CA VAL A 140 15.79 -1.18 41.91
C VAL A 140 14.90 -2.29 41.36
N GLN A 141 14.34 -3.16 42.20
CA GLN A 141 13.41 -4.21 41.77
C GLN A 141 12.10 -3.62 41.24
N SER A 142 11.49 -2.66 41.94
CA SER A 142 10.24 -2.02 41.49
C SER A 142 10.43 -1.15 40.24
N SER A 143 11.54 -0.43 40.10
CA SER A 143 11.87 0.29 38.86
C SER A 143 12.17 -0.65 37.70
N SER A 144 12.81 -1.81 37.93
CA SER A 144 12.98 -2.84 36.91
C SER A 144 11.65 -3.46 36.49
N GLN A 145 10.72 -3.67 37.43
CA GLN A 145 9.39 -4.21 37.18
C GLN A 145 8.53 -3.25 36.34
N ILE A 146 8.50 -1.97 36.71
CA ILE A 146 7.79 -0.93 35.96
C ILE A 146 8.44 -0.74 34.59
N GLY A 147 9.78 -0.79 34.51
CA GLY A 147 10.55 -0.66 33.27
C GLY A 147 10.24 -1.75 32.25
N TYR A 148 10.26 -3.03 32.65
CA TYR A 148 9.95 -4.10 31.70
C TYR A 148 8.47 -4.09 31.30
N LEU A 149 7.53 -3.75 32.19
CA LEU A 149 6.11 -3.66 31.86
C LEU A 149 5.85 -2.55 30.83
N ALA A 150 6.47 -1.38 31.01
CA ALA A 150 6.39 -0.28 30.05
C ALA A 150 6.99 -0.67 28.70
N ALA A 151 8.17 -1.30 28.69
CA ALA A 151 8.83 -1.75 27.46
C ALA A 151 8.02 -2.84 26.73
N LEU A 152 7.38 -3.74 27.47
CA LEU A 152 6.51 -4.79 26.92
C LEU A 152 5.25 -4.20 26.31
N ASN A 153 4.65 -3.20 26.97
CA ASN A 153 3.51 -2.46 26.43
C ASN A 153 3.89 -1.72 25.13
N GLN A 154 5.05 -1.04 25.10
CA GLN A 154 5.56 -0.40 23.89
C GLN A 154 5.85 -1.41 22.76
N ALA A 155 6.36 -2.59 23.10
CA ALA A 155 6.62 -3.66 22.12
C ALA A 155 5.33 -4.18 21.49
N GLU A 156 4.24 -4.30 22.26
CA GLU A 156 2.95 -4.79 21.76
C GLU A 156 2.27 -3.83 20.78
N HIS A 157 2.51 -2.53 20.96
CA HIS A 157 1.96 -1.45 20.14
C HIS A 157 2.80 -1.09 18.91
N GLN A 158 3.92 -1.80 18.66
CA GLN A 158 4.69 -1.56 17.44
C GLN A 158 3.84 -1.85 16.19
N PRO A 159 4.00 -1.08 15.10
CA PRO A 159 3.07 -1.14 13.97
C PRO A 159 3.24 -2.39 13.08
N SER A 160 4.38 -3.08 13.15
CA SER A 160 4.68 -4.22 12.28
C SER A 160 5.32 -5.39 13.04
N TYR A 161 5.17 -6.62 12.52
CA TYR A 161 5.76 -7.82 13.10
C TYR A 161 7.29 -7.76 13.24
N PRO A 162 8.08 -7.27 12.26
CA PRO A 162 9.53 -7.12 12.45
C PRO A 162 9.87 -6.20 13.63
N LEU A 163 9.16 -5.06 13.77
CA LEU A 163 9.37 -4.13 14.88
C LEU A 163 8.90 -4.72 16.22
N LYS A 164 7.77 -5.44 16.24
CA LYS A 164 7.31 -6.19 17.43
C LYS A 164 8.33 -7.22 17.86
N MET A 165 8.88 -8.00 16.91
CA MET A 165 9.90 -9.00 17.18
C MET A 165 11.16 -8.38 17.77
N GLN A 166 11.68 -7.31 17.14
CA GLN A 166 12.86 -6.60 17.64
C GLN A 166 12.62 -6.02 19.04
N ALA A 167 11.45 -5.43 19.28
CA ALA A 167 11.09 -4.89 20.57
C ALA A 167 10.96 -6.00 21.64
N TYR A 168 10.39 -7.16 21.32
CA TYR A 168 10.34 -8.30 22.24
C TYR A 168 11.71 -8.89 22.52
N GLN A 169 12.59 -8.98 21.51
CA GLN A 169 13.98 -9.40 21.73
C GLN A 169 14.72 -8.44 22.67
N ASN A 170 14.54 -7.13 22.48
CA ASN A 170 15.12 -6.11 23.35
C ASN A 170 14.61 -6.20 24.80
N VAL A 171 13.32 -6.51 24.98
CA VAL A 171 12.74 -6.74 26.32
C VAL A 171 13.37 -7.96 26.97
N LEU A 172 13.47 -9.08 26.25
CA LEU A 172 14.07 -10.32 26.74
C LEU A 172 15.57 -10.19 27.06
N SER A 173 16.30 -9.35 26.32
CA SER A 173 17.73 -9.14 26.54
C SER A 173 18.04 -8.13 27.65
N LYS A 174 17.24 -7.07 27.80
CA LYS A 174 17.50 -5.99 28.77
C LYS A 174 16.99 -6.27 30.17
N TYR A 175 15.95 -7.10 30.33
CA TYR A 175 15.31 -7.32 31.61
C TYR A 175 15.45 -8.80 32.03
N SER A 176 16.41 -9.07 32.91
CA SER A 176 16.66 -10.40 33.46
C SER A 176 15.61 -10.84 34.49
N ALA A 177 14.89 -9.90 35.09
CA ALA A 177 13.88 -10.13 36.14
C ALA A 177 12.46 -10.42 35.62
N ILE A 178 12.31 -10.75 34.33
CA ILE A 178 11.00 -11.11 33.77
C ILE A 178 10.54 -12.45 34.38
N PRO A 179 9.30 -12.53 34.92
CA PRO A 179 8.76 -13.79 35.43
C PRO A 179 8.81 -14.90 34.38
N ALA A 180 9.22 -16.11 34.76
CA ALA A 180 9.43 -17.24 33.85
C ALA A 180 8.21 -17.51 32.95
N GLU A 181 7.00 -17.45 33.52
CA GLU A 181 5.76 -17.64 32.76
C GLU A 181 5.57 -16.59 31.65
N ARG A 182 5.92 -15.32 31.92
CA ARG A 182 5.85 -14.25 30.92
C ARG A 182 6.95 -14.37 29.88
N LYS A 183 8.16 -14.78 30.30
CA LYS A 183 9.27 -15.05 29.40
C LYS A 183 8.89 -16.11 28.38
N GLN A 184 8.32 -17.22 28.83
CA GLN A 184 7.84 -18.29 27.96
C GLN A 184 6.73 -17.82 27.00
N LYS A 185 5.75 -17.04 27.48
CA LYS A 185 4.70 -16.45 26.62
C LYS A 185 5.28 -15.52 25.54
N LEU A 186 6.29 -14.72 25.89
CA LEU A 186 6.98 -13.85 24.93
C LEU A 186 7.74 -14.67 23.88
N GLU A 187 8.48 -15.70 24.29
CA GLU A 187 9.21 -16.59 23.38
C GLU A 187 8.28 -17.29 22.38
N ILE A 188 7.10 -17.77 22.84
CA ILE A 188 6.08 -18.36 21.96
C ILE A 188 5.55 -17.32 20.96
N LYS A 189 5.23 -16.10 21.42
CA LYS A 189 4.79 -15.01 20.54
C LYS A 189 5.87 -14.69 19.49
N LEU A 190 7.13 -14.64 19.91
CA LEU A 190 8.28 -14.34 19.06
C LEU A 190 8.46 -15.41 17.99
N ALA A 191 8.45 -16.69 18.36
CA ALA A 191 8.52 -17.81 17.43
C ALA A 191 7.36 -17.78 16.41
N LYS A 192 6.14 -17.44 16.85
CA LYS A 192 4.98 -17.29 15.96
C LYS A 192 5.20 -16.18 14.93
N TYR A 193 5.66 -14.99 15.36
CA TYR A 193 5.91 -13.88 14.45
C TYR A 193 7.07 -14.18 13.49
N THR A 194 8.16 -14.78 13.98
CA THR A 194 9.28 -15.22 13.14
C THR A 194 8.80 -16.15 12.03
N LYS A 195 7.99 -17.16 12.37
CA LYS A 195 7.44 -18.10 11.39
C LYS A 195 6.57 -17.40 10.34
N GLN A 196 5.73 -16.45 10.76
CA GLN A 196 4.88 -15.68 9.85
C GLN A 196 5.69 -14.78 8.91
N VAL A 197 6.72 -14.11 9.42
CA VAL A 197 7.62 -13.27 8.62
C VAL A 197 8.38 -14.13 7.60
N GLN A 198 8.95 -15.25 8.03
CA GLN A 198 9.64 -16.19 7.14
C GLN A 198 8.73 -16.77 6.05
N GLU A 199 7.47 -17.09 6.38
CA GLU A 199 6.50 -17.54 5.38
C GLU A 199 6.25 -16.45 4.32
N TYR A 200 6.10 -15.20 4.77
CA TYR A 200 5.91 -14.05 3.88
C TYR A 200 7.12 -13.82 2.97
N GLU A 201 8.33 -13.87 3.52
CA GLU A 201 9.59 -13.79 2.76
C GLU A 201 9.70 -14.90 1.71
N ASN A 202 9.37 -16.14 2.09
CA ASN A 202 9.39 -17.27 1.17
C ASN A 202 8.41 -17.09 0.00
N LEU A 203 7.22 -16.58 0.28
CA LEU A 203 6.23 -16.28 -0.77
C LEU A 203 6.70 -15.13 -1.67
N LEU A 204 7.29 -14.09 -1.11
CA LEU A 204 7.86 -12.96 -1.88
C LEU A 204 8.98 -13.45 -2.80
N ASN A 205 9.88 -14.30 -2.29
CA ASN A 205 10.96 -14.90 -3.08
C ASN A 205 10.45 -15.84 -4.18
N LYS A 206 9.39 -16.61 -3.92
CA LYS A 206 8.71 -17.40 -4.96
C LYS A 206 8.11 -16.51 -6.05
N ALA A 207 7.45 -15.41 -5.66
CA ALA A 207 6.89 -14.47 -6.63
C ALA A 207 7.97 -13.82 -7.51
N ARG A 208 9.12 -13.44 -6.93
CA ARG A 208 10.31 -12.97 -7.67
C ARG A 208 10.80 -14.01 -8.67
N THR A 209 10.93 -15.26 -8.23
CA THR A 209 11.40 -16.36 -9.08
C THR A 209 10.46 -16.61 -10.25
N TYR A 210 9.15 -16.64 -10.01
CA TYR A 210 8.15 -16.78 -11.07
C TYR A 210 8.17 -15.62 -12.05
N SER A 211 8.41 -14.40 -11.57
CA SER A 211 8.50 -13.23 -12.44
C SER A 211 9.70 -13.32 -13.37
N LYS A 212 10.85 -13.77 -12.86
CA LYS A 212 12.05 -13.99 -13.66
C LYS A 212 11.86 -15.06 -14.73
N LYS A 213 10.97 -16.03 -14.48
CA LYS A 213 10.56 -17.08 -15.43
C LYS A 213 9.36 -16.67 -16.31
N GLU A 214 8.96 -15.40 -16.29
CA GLU A 214 7.82 -14.86 -17.06
C GLU A 214 6.46 -15.51 -16.71
N TYR A 215 6.37 -16.20 -15.56
CA TYR A 215 5.12 -16.73 -15.02
C TYR A 215 4.33 -15.63 -14.28
N PHE A 216 4.07 -14.53 -15.01
CA PHE A 216 3.56 -13.29 -14.43
C PHE A 216 2.21 -13.45 -13.73
N THR A 217 1.28 -14.23 -14.28
CA THR A 217 -0.02 -14.49 -13.64
C THR A 217 0.14 -15.17 -12.28
N SER A 218 1.04 -16.16 -12.18
CA SER A 218 1.34 -16.86 -10.93
C SER A 218 2.02 -15.93 -9.91
N SER A 219 2.96 -15.09 -10.36
CA SER A 219 3.59 -14.06 -9.52
C SER A 219 2.58 -13.07 -8.95
N LEU A 220 1.68 -12.54 -9.78
CA LEU A 220 0.65 -11.58 -9.35
C LEU A 220 -0.33 -12.20 -8.36
N LEU A 221 -0.68 -13.49 -8.55
CA LEU A 221 -1.54 -14.21 -7.60
C LEU A 221 -0.87 -14.40 -6.24
N LEU A 222 0.44 -14.66 -6.20
CA LEU A 222 1.17 -14.74 -4.95
C LEU A 222 1.29 -13.37 -4.27
N LEU A 223 1.62 -12.31 -5.04
CA LEU A 223 1.79 -10.97 -4.50
C LEU A 223 0.49 -10.35 -4.01
N SER A 224 -0.63 -10.57 -4.71
CA SER A 224 -1.93 -10.06 -4.25
C SER A 224 -2.35 -10.68 -2.92
N LYS A 225 -2.06 -11.97 -2.69
CA LYS A 225 -2.24 -12.64 -1.40
C LYS A 225 -1.38 -12.01 -0.31
N LEU A 226 -0.15 -11.62 -0.63
CA LEU A 226 0.79 -10.97 0.29
C LEU A 226 0.37 -9.55 0.64
N VAL A 227 0.02 -8.74 -0.36
CA VAL A 227 -0.46 -7.36 -0.19
C VAL A 227 -1.74 -7.32 0.65
N LYS A 228 -2.64 -8.29 0.50
CA LYS A 228 -3.87 -8.39 1.31
C LYS A 228 -3.59 -8.54 2.81
N LYS A 229 -2.41 -9.00 3.21
CA LYS A 229 -2.02 -9.10 4.63
C LYS A 229 -1.64 -7.74 5.24
N GLY A 230 -1.47 -6.71 4.42
CA GLY A 230 -1.35 -5.31 4.85
C GLY A 230 0.02 -4.93 5.44
N PRO A 231 0.12 -3.69 5.97
CA PRO A 231 1.37 -3.08 6.43
C PRO A 231 1.96 -3.72 7.70
N VAL A 232 1.27 -4.71 8.28
CA VAL A 232 1.73 -5.46 9.47
C VAL A 232 3.06 -6.17 9.21
N TYR A 233 3.42 -6.40 7.95
CA TYR A 233 4.72 -7.00 7.56
C TYR A 233 5.82 -5.96 7.29
N GLY A 234 5.56 -4.67 7.50
CA GLY A 234 6.56 -3.60 7.35
C GLY A 234 7.15 -3.54 5.95
N ASN A 235 8.47 -3.53 5.83
CA ASN A 235 9.18 -3.42 4.55
C ASN A 235 8.81 -4.51 3.55
N LEU A 236 8.49 -5.73 4.02
CA LEU A 236 8.09 -6.82 3.13
C LEU A 236 6.77 -6.51 2.40
N TYR A 237 5.86 -5.77 3.05
CA TYR A 237 4.63 -5.31 2.41
C TYR A 237 4.95 -4.29 1.31
N THR A 238 5.80 -3.30 1.60
CA THR A 238 6.23 -2.30 0.61
C THR A 238 6.90 -2.96 -0.59
N GLU A 239 7.84 -3.90 -0.34
CA GLU A 239 8.50 -4.67 -1.38
C GLU A 239 7.52 -5.50 -2.22
N ALA A 240 6.52 -6.11 -1.59
CA ALA A 240 5.48 -6.86 -2.29
C ALA A 240 4.62 -5.95 -3.17
N GLN A 241 4.30 -4.75 -2.69
CA GLN A 241 3.51 -3.75 -3.43
C GLN A 241 4.28 -3.23 -4.66
N ASP A 242 5.54 -2.86 -4.47
CA ASP A 242 6.40 -2.36 -5.55
C ASP A 242 6.62 -3.46 -6.61
N LEU A 243 6.86 -4.69 -6.17
CA LEU A 243 7.01 -5.82 -7.07
C LEU A 243 5.70 -6.14 -7.81
N LEU A 244 4.55 -6.02 -7.15
CA LEU A 244 3.23 -6.22 -7.77
C LEU A 244 3.00 -5.20 -8.89
N ASN A 245 3.30 -3.92 -8.64
CA ASN A 245 3.18 -2.86 -9.62
C ASN A 245 4.13 -3.09 -10.80
N SER A 246 5.41 -3.36 -10.53
CA SER A 246 6.41 -3.63 -11.56
C SER A 246 6.05 -4.83 -12.44
N ILE A 247 5.61 -5.94 -11.83
CA ILE A 247 5.22 -7.16 -12.55
C ILE A 247 3.96 -6.94 -13.38
N SER A 248 3.00 -6.14 -12.88
CA SER A 248 1.76 -5.86 -13.61
C SER A 248 2.06 -5.16 -14.93
N ILE A 249 2.99 -4.20 -14.93
CA ILE A 249 3.45 -3.49 -16.14
C ILE A 249 4.19 -4.46 -17.07
N LYS A 250 5.18 -5.20 -16.54
CA LYS A 250 5.96 -6.19 -17.32
C LYS A 250 5.08 -7.25 -17.98
N LYS A 251 4.02 -7.68 -17.31
CA LYS A 251 3.02 -8.60 -17.85
C LYS A 251 2.35 -8.02 -19.09
N ILE A 252 1.87 -6.77 -19.00
CA ILE A 252 1.20 -6.09 -20.11
C ILE A 252 2.13 -6.00 -21.32
N ASP A 253 3.35 -5.50 -21.12
CA ASP A 253 4.35 -5.35 -22.18
C ASP A 253 4.66 -6.68 -22.86
N PHE A 254 4.89 -7.73 -22.06
CA PHE A 254 5.18 -9.06 -22.57
C PHE A 254 4.05 -9.61 -23.46
N TYR A 255 2.79 -9.51 -23.01
CA TYR A 255 1.66 -10.01 -23.79
C TYR A 255 1.37 -9.14 -25.02
N LEU A 256 1.64 -7.84 -24.96
CA LEU A 256 1.55 -6.95 -26.11
C LEU A 256 2.57 -7.33 -27.18
N VAL A 257 3.84 -7.55 -26.81
CA VAL A 257 4.89 -8.00 -27.73
C VAL A 257 4.55 -9.37 -28.32
N LYS A 258 4.15 -10.35 -27.49
CA LYS A 258 3.72 -11.68 -27.99
C LYS A 258 2.52 -11.60 -28.93
N GLY A 259 1.55 -10.74 -28.63
CA GLY A 259 0.38 -10.50 -29.48
C GLY A 259 0.75 -9.90 -30.83
N GLN A 260 1.62 -8.88 -30.84
CA GLN A 260 2.14 -8.26 -32.07
C GLN A 260 2.97 -9.25 -32.89
N LEU A 261 3.81 -10.06 -32.24
CA LEU A 261 4.61 -11.08 -32.91
C LEU A 261 3.73 -12.13 -33.60
N ARG A 262 2.68 -12.61 -32.91
CA ARG A 262 1.73 -13.56 -33.49
C ARG A 262 1.03 -12.96 -34.72
N LYS A 263 0.56 -11.72 -34.62
CA LYS A 263 -0.07 -11.02 -35.76
C LYS A 263 0.89 -10.84 -36.93
N ALA A 264 2.14 -10.46 -36.67
CA ALA A 264 3.16 -10.31 -37.71
C ALA A 264 3.50 -11.64 -38.40
N LYS A 265 3.60 -12.74 -37.64
CA LYS A 265 3.82 -14.09 -38.17
C LYS A 265 2.66 -14.57 -39.06
N ILE A 266 1.42 -14.32 -38.65
CA ILE A 266 0.24 -14.64 -39.47
C ILE A 266 0.26 -13.81 -40.76
N ALA A 267 0.48 -12.49 -40.66
CA ALA A 267 0.55 -11.62 -41.83
C ALA A 267 1.64 -12.02 -42.82
N LEU A 268 2.81 -12.46 -42.34
CA LEU A 268 3.88 -12.98 -43.20
C LEU A 268 3.45 -14.27 -43.92
N ASN A 269 2.77 -15.19 -43.22
CA ASN A 269 2.28 -16.42 -43.82
C ASN A 269 1.22 -16.15 -44.90
N ASP A 270 0.25 -15.28 -44.59
CA ASP A 270 -0.79 -14.88 -45.54
C ASP A 270 -0.16 -14.20 -46.77
N ALA A 271 0.77 -13.26 -46.57
CA ALA A 271 1.45 -12.57 -47.66
C ALA A 271 2.22 -13.54 -48.59
N ARG A 272 2.80 -14.61 -48.05
CA ARG A 272 3.44 -15.68 -48.85
C ARG A 272 2.42 -16.46 -49.67
N ILE A 273 1.28 -16.83 -49.07
CA ILE A 273 0.21 -17.58 -49.75
C ILE A 273 -0.38 -16.77 -50.90
N TYR A 274 -0.59 -15.47 -50.70
CA TYR A 274 -1.19 -14.58 -51.70
C TYR A 274 -0.18 -13.98 -52.69
N GLY A 275 1.09 -14.39 -52.65
CA GLY A 275 2.11 -13.95 -53.63
C GLY A 275 2.39 -12.45 -53.59
N VAL A 276 2.41 -11.84 -52.40
CA VAL A 276 2.73 -10.41 -52.23
C VAL A 276 4.22 -10.17 -52.54
N SER A 277 4.57 -8.97 -53.03
CA SER A 277 5.93 -8.59 -53.43
C SER A 277 6.99 -8.83 -52.35
N GLU A 278 8.21 -9.18 -52.77
CA GLU A 278 9.37 -9.50 -51.91
C GLU A 278 9.71 -8.40 -50.89
N ASN A 279 9.53 -7.12 -51.25
CA ASN A 279 9.77 -5.99 -50.36
C ASN A 279 8.88 -6.05 -49.11
N VAL A 280 7.60 -6.40 -49.27
CA VAL A 280 6.64 -6.53 -48.17
C VAL A 280 6.97 -7.74 -47.28
N LEU A 281 7.42 -8.84 -47.88
CA LEU A 281 7.87 -10.03 -47.15
C LEU A 281 9.12 -9.74 -46.31
N THR A 282 10.04 -8.94 -46.86
CA THR A 282 11.27 -8.51 -46.19
C THR A 282 10.97 -7.59 -45.01
N ASP A 283 10.08 -6.61 -45.19
CA ASP A 283 9.66 -5.70 -44.13
C ASP A 283 8.96 -6.41 -42.97
N LEU A 284 8.06 -7.36 -43.28
CA LEU A 284 7.41 -8.19 -42.27
C LEU A 284 8.42 -9.08 -41.52
N SER A 285 9.40 -9.66 -42.23
CA SER A 285 10.45 -10.47 -41.61
C SER A 285 11.35 -9.64 -40.70
N LYS A 286 11.72 -8.42 -41.11
CA LYS A 286 12.49 -7.48 -40.28
C LYS A 286 11.69 -7.07 -39.03
N LYS A 287 10.40 -6.82 -39.18
CA LYS A 287 9.50 -6.50 -38.06
C LYS A 287 9.38 -7.65 -37.06
N ILE A 288 9.29 -8.90 -37.53
CA ILE A 288 9.29 -10.09 -36.68
C ILE A 288 10.60 -10.19 -35.90
N LYS A 289 11.75 -10.04 -36.58
CA LYS A 289 13.07 -10.09 -35.93
C LYS A 289 13.23 -9.01 -34.86
N ASN A 290 12.76 -7.79 -35.13
CA ASN A 290 12.76 -6.70 -34.15
C ASN A 290 11.88 -7.02 -32.93
N LEU A 291 10.68 -7.58 -33.14
CA LEU A 291 9.77 -7.99 -32.07
C LEU A 291 10.33 -9.16 -31.24
N GLU A 292 11.07 -10.08 -31.84
CA GLU A 292 11.74 -11.19 -31.13
C GLU A 292 12.94 -10.71 -30.30
N GLN A 293 13.56 -9.60 -30.71
CA GLN A 293 14.68 -8.98 -29.99
C GLN A 293 14.23 -8.01 -28.88
N LEU A 294 12.99 -7.52 -28.94
CA LEU A 294 12.40 -6.71 -27.89
C LEU A 294 12.18 -7.57 -26.63
N LYS A 295 13.12 -7.48 -25.69
CA LYS A 295 12.93 -8.02 -24.34
C LYS A 295 11.89 -7.15 -23.61
N PRO A 296 11.02 -7.75 -22.77
CA PRO A 296 10.16 -6.96 -21.89
C PRO A 296 11.03 -6.02 -21.04
N LEU A 297 10.56 -4.78 -20.84
CA LEU A 297 11.28 -3.73 -20.12
C LEU A 297 11.80 -4.25 -18.76
N ARG A 298 13.11 -4.08 -18.52
CA ARG A 298 13.81 -4.55 -17.31
C ARG A 298 13.38 -3.78 -16.07
#